data_AF-A0A520SZ79-F1
#
_entry.id   AF-A0A520SZ79-F1
#
_cell.length_a   1.000
_cell.length_b   1.000
_cell.length_c   1.000
_cell.angle_alpha   90.00
_cell.angle_beta   90.00
_cell.angle_gamma   90.00
#
_symmetry.space_group_name_H-M   'P 1'
#
loop_
_entity.id
_entity.type
_entity.pdbx_description
1 polymer ?
#
loop_
_entity_poly.entity_id
_entity_poly.type
_entity_poly.pdbx_seq_one_letter_code
_entity_poly.pdbx_strand_id
1 'polypeptide(L)'
;MNLQKTAQELKHQNDFLNSISKEEITFLIKACIFELENLQILSEEELTQLNKVILTNEPFNNLYFKYNKERLNTRGVIFLEEENDLEFMVSVLLYFKFRTPLMVYLSSDIQNQFYNVFIKVLNDNKASNNFIVKIDA
;
A
#
# COMPACT_ATOMS: atom_id res chain seq x y z
N MET A 1 5.80 2.90 22.92
CA MET A 1 6.22 2.90 21.49
C MET A 1 6.45 4.34 21.07
N ASN A 2 7.61 4.70 20.51
CA ASN A 2 7.90 6.08 20.13
C ASN A 2 7.33 6.35 18.72
N LEU A 3 6.07 6.79 18.64
CA LEU A 3 5.40 7.23 17.40
C LEU A 3 6.01 8.53 16.82
N GLN A 4 7.07 9.05 17.44
CA GLN A 4 7.84 10.18 16.96
C GLN A 4 8.72 9.75 15.76
N LYS A 5 8.09 9.47 14.61
CA LYS A 5 8.83 9.60 13.35
C LYS A 5 9.20 11.06 13.19
N THR A 6 10.48 11.35 12.98
CA THR A 6 10.89 12.73 12.76
C THR A 6 10.24 13.24 11.46
N ALA A 7 9.92 14.53 11.39
CA ALA A 7 9.37 15.12 10.17
C ALA A 7 10.26 14.88 8.93
N GLN A 8 11.56 14.64 9.16
CA GLN A 8 12.56 14.29 8.17
C GLN A 8 12.38 12.86 7.65
N GLU A 9 12.13 11.87 8.51
CA GLU A 9 11.83 10.49 8.11
C GLU A 9 10.55 10.40 7.28
N LEU A 10 9.49 11.09 7.70
CA LEU A 10 8.23 11.14 6.93
C LEU A 10 8.43 11.79 5.56
N LYS A 11 9.28 12.82 5.49
CA LYS A 11 9.64 13.44 4.22
C LYS A 11 10.40 12.46 3.32
N HIS A 12 11.37 11.73 3.85
CA HIS A 12 12.09 10.71 3.07
C HIS A 12 11.17 9.58 2.56
N GLN A 13 10.20 9.14 3.37
CA GLN A 13 9.20 8.14 2.95
C GLN A 13 8.33 8.65 1.80
N ASN A 14 7.87 9.90 1.88
CA ASN A 14 7.09 10.53 0.81
C ASN A 14 7.91 10.78 -0.45
N ASP A 15 9.14 11.26 -0.31
CA ASP A 15 10.05 11.51 -1.45
C ASP A 15 10.34 10.19 -2.19
N PHE A 16 10.55 9.09 -1.46
CA PHE A 16 10.67 7.75 -2.04
C PHE A 16 9.41 7.33 -2.78
N LEU A 17 8.23 7.34 -2.14
CA LEU A 17 6.99 6.91 -2.78
C LEU A 17 6.65 7.74 -4.03
N ASN A 18 6.97 9.04 -4.02
CA ASN A 18 6.81 9.93 -5.17
C ASN A 18 7.82 9.68 -6.29
N SER A 19 8.99 9.08 -5.98
CA SER A 19 10.00 8.71 -6.97
C SER A 19 9.61 7.49 -7.80
N ILE A 20 8.75 6.61 -7.27
CA ILE A 20 8.29 5.41 -7.98
C ILE A 20 7.33 5.82 -9.09
N SER A 21 7.61 5.42 -10.33
CA SER A 21 6.74 5.69 -11.47
C SER A 21 5.36 5.02 -11.32
N LYS A 22 4.32 5.52 -12.00
CA LYS A 22 2.97 4.92 -11.88
C LYS A 22 2.94 3.52 -12.49
N GLU A 23 3.75 3.33 -13.54
CA GLU A 23 3.97 2.07 -14.25
C GLU A 23 4.59 1.04 -13.31
N GLU A 24 5.62 1.44 -12.55
CA GLU A 24 6.32 0.58 -11.60
C GLU A 24 5.45 0.21 -10.40
N ILE A 25 4.66 1.15 -9.86
CA ILE A 25 3.64 0.85 -8.85
C ILE A 25 2.66 -0.22 -9.35
N THR A 26 2.17 -0.04 -10.58
CA THR A 26 1.24 -1.00 -11.18
C THR A 26 1.88 -2.36 -11.38
N PHE A 27 3.15 -2.40 -11.80
CA PHE A 27 3.92 -3.61 -11.93
C PHE A 27 4.09 -4.33 -10.58
N LEU A 28 4.47 -3.61 -9.53
CA LEU A 28 4.64 -4.16 -8.18
C LEU A 28 3.33 -4.73 -7.61
N ILE A 29 2.20 -4.06 -7.84
CA ILE A 29 0.88 -4.57 -7.45
C ILE A 29 0.57 -5.88 -8.19
N LYS A 30 0.81 -5.94 -9.51
CA LYS A 30 0.61 -7.17 -10.30
C LYS A 30 1.52 -8.30 -9.84
N ALA A 31 2.78 -8.01 -9.57
CA ALA A 31 3.74 -8.99 -9.05
C ALA A 31 3.28 -9.56 -7.69
N CYS A 32 2.75 -8.71 -6.82
CA CYS A 32 2.15 -9.14 -5.55
C CYS A 32 0.96 -10.08 -5.77
N ILE A 33 0.02 -9.70 -6.64
CA ILE A 33 -1.15 -10.54 -6.95
C ILE A 33 -0.73 -11.89 -7.53
N PHE A 34 0.27 -11.91 -8.43
CA PHE A 34 0.82 -13.12 -9.02
C PHE A 34 1.46 -14.06 -7.97
N GLU A 35 2.22 -13.51 -7.01
CA GLU A 35 2.79 -14.31 -5.92
C GLU A 35 1.69 -14.87 -5.00
N LEU A 36 0.62 -14.11 -4.72
CA LEU A 36 -0.52 -14.60 -3.93
C LEU A 36 -1.28 -15.73 -4.64
N GLU A 37 -1.44 -15.63 -5.96
CA GLU A 37 -2.03 -16.67 -6.80
C GLU A 37 -1.18 -17.95 -6.78
N ASN A 38 0.14 -17.83 -6.94
CA ASN A 38 1.07 -18.97 -6.86
C ASN A 38 1.05 -19.67 -5.51
N LEU A 39 0.83 -18.93 -4.43
CA LEU A 39 0.75 -19.46 -3.06
C LEU A 39 -0.65 -19.99 -2.71
N GLN A 40 -1.64 -19.84 -3.60
CA GLN A 40 -3.03 -20.27 -3.39
C GLN A 40 -3.65 -19.72 -2.09
N ILE A 41 -3.26 -18.50 -1.69
CA ILE A 41 -3.73 -17.87 -0.45
C ILE A 41 -5.19 -17.41 -0.57
N LEU A 42 -5.63 -17.11 -1.79
CA LEU A 42 -6.93 -16.53 -2.09
C LEU A 42 -7.69 -17.35 -3.15
N SER A 43 -9.01 -17.27 -3.10
CA SER A 43 -9.90 -17.79 -4.14
C SER A 43 -9.86 -16.93 -5.41
N GLU A 44 -10.35 -17.49 -6.53
CA GLU A 44 -10.42 -16.78 -7.82
C GLU A 44 -11.29 -15.52 -7.75
N GLU A 45 -12.37 -15.56 -6.95
CA GLU A 45 -13.25 -14.42 -6.73
C GLU A 45 -12.53 -13.28 -5.99
N GLU A 46 -11.74 -13.62 -4.97
CA GLU A 46 -10.93 -12.67 -4.19
C GLU A 46 -9.80 -12.06 -5.02
N LEU A 47 -9.10 -12.86 -5.83
CA LEU A 47 -8.09 -12.39 -6.78
C LEU A 47 -8.71 -11.43 -7.82
N THR A 48 -9.92 -11.71 -8.27
CA THR A 48 -10.66 -10.83 -9.18
C THR A 48 -10.97 -9.49 -8.53
N GLN A 49 -11.30 -9.47 -7.24
CA GLN A 49 -11.51 -8.23 -6.49
C GLN A 49 -10.20 -7.43 -6.31
N LEU A 50 -9.09 -8.09 -5.96
CA LEU A 50 -7.78 -7.43 -5.83
C LEU A 50 -7.30 -6.83 -7.15
N ASN A 51 -7.51 -7.51 -8.27
CA ASN A 51 -7.15 -7.00 -9.59
C ASN A 51 -7.86 -5.68 -9.94
N LYS A 52 -9.05 -5.41 -9.37
CA LYS A 52 -9.74 -4.12 -9.55
C LYS A 52 -8.99 -2.94 -8.93
N VAL A 53 -8.07 -3.17 -7.99
CA VAL A 53 -7.21 -2.10 -7.41
C VAL A 53 -6.36 -1.43 -8.50
N ILE A 54 -5.94 -2.17 -9.51
CA ILE A 54 -5.19 -1.63 -10.64
C ILE A 54 -6.06 -0.67 -11.47
N LEU A 55 -7.36 -0.99 -11.58
CA LEU A 55 -8.32 -0.23 -12.39
C LEU A 55 -8.98 0.93 -11.63
N THR A 56 -8.82 1.01 -10.31
CA THR A 56 -9.42 2.10 -9.53
C THR A 56 -8.77 3.43 -9.90
N ASN A 57 -9.55 4.38 -10.42
CA ASN A 57 -9.03 5.71 -10.69
C ASN A 57 -8.56 6.36 -9.39
N GLU A 58 -7.58 7.27 -9.49
CA GLU A 58 -7.24 8.13 -8.36
C GLU A 58 -8.53 8.82 -7.88
N PRO A 59 -8.83 8.82 -6.57
CA PRO A 59 -10.09 9.32 -6.00
C PRO A 59 -10.36 10.79 -6.36
N PHE A 60 -9.34 11.49 -6.86
CA PHE A 60 -9.39 12.89 -7.24
C PHE A 60 -9.43 13.15 -8.76
N ASN A 61 -9.75 12.15 -9.60
CA ASN A 61 -9.90 12.37 -11.03
C ASN A 61 -11.27 12.98 -11.42
N ASN A 62 -12.29 12.88 -10.56
CA ASN A 62 -13.68 13.24 -10.92
C ASN A 62 -14.32 14.39 -10.14
N LEU A 63 -13.60 15.10 -9.27
CA LEU A 63 -14.18 16.23 -8.53
C LEU A 63 -13.25 17.43 -8.62
N TYR A 64 -13.78 18.49 -9.24
CA TYR A 64 -13.55 19.95 -9.23
C TYR A 64 -12.56 20.61 -8.22
N PHE A 65 -11.66 19.90 -7.55
CA PHE A 65 -10.50 20.45 -6.84
C PHE A 65 -9.34 20.65 -7.82
N LYS A 66 -9.59 21.44 -8.86
CA LYS A 66 -8.55 21.95 -9.78
C LYS A 66 -7.65 22.98 -9.08
N TYR A 67 -8.03 23.42 -7.89
CA TYR A 67 -7.25 24.31 -7.02
C TYR A 67 -6.90 23.59 -5.73
N ASN A 68 -5.60 23.54 -5.40
CA ASN A 68 -4.95 23.09 -4.15
C ASN A 68 -4.35 21.67 -4.06
N LYS A 69 -4.26 20.87 -5.13
CA LYS A 69 -3.44 19.64 -5.07
C LYS A 69 -1.94 19.92 -4.83
N GLU A 70 -1.41 21.04 -5.33
CA GLU A 70 -0.02 21.45 -5.09
C GLU A 70 0.21 22.09 -3.70
N ARG A 71 -0.85 22.37 -2.93
CA ARG A 71 -0.76 23.14 -1.68
C ARG A 71 -1.12 22.38 -0.40
N LEU A 72 -1.84 21.26 -0.52
CA LEU A 72 -2.10 20.41 0.64
C LEU A 72 -0.97 19.39 0.76
N ASN A 73 0.05 19.77 1.53
CA ASN A 73 1.11 18.89 2.00
C ASN A 73 0.51 17.90 3.02
N THR A 74 -0.30 16.95 2.56
CA THR A 74 -0.84 15.87 3.39
C THR A 74 0.29 14.90 3.72
N ARG A 75 1.16 15.33 4.65
CA ARG A 75 2.16 14.47 5.29
C ARG A 75 1.45 13.66 6.36
N GLY A 76 0.70 12.65 5.91
CA GLY A 76 0.00 11.72 6.78
C GLY A 76 0.60 10.34 6.66
N VAL A 77 0.52 9.57 7.74
CA VAL A 77 0.64 8.13 7.70
C VAL A 77 -0.76 7.59 7.93
N ILE A 78 -1.19 6.62 7.12
CA ILE A 78 -2.49 5.98 7.30
C ILE A 78 -2.31 4.79 8.24
N PHE A 79 -3.13 4.72 9.28
CA PHE A 79 -3.22 3.55 10.15
C PHE A 79 -4.33 2.63 9.61
N LEU A 80 -3.98 1.38 9.34
CA LEU A 80 -4.90 0.34 8.87
C LEU A 80 -5.09 -0.70 9.97
N GLU A 81 -6.33 -0.87 10.39
CA GLU A 81 -6.81 -1.89 11.30
C GLU A 81 -8.13 -2.40 10.73
N GLU A 82 -8.08 -3.54 10.06
CA GLU A 82 -9.23 -4.15 9.39
C GLU A 82 -9.37 -5.60 9.88
N GLU A 83 -10.59 -6.02 10.17
CA GLU A 83 -10.89 -7.40 10.57
C GLU A 83 -10.99 -8.34 9.35
N ASN A 84 -11.43 -7.82 8.21
CA ASN A 84 -11.58 -8.59 6.98
C ASN A 84 -10.26 -8.62 6.19
N ASP A 85 -9.79 -9.83 5.88
CA ASP A 85 -8.50 -10.04 5.20
C ASP A 85 -8.47 -9.45 3.78
N LEU A 86 -9.55 -9.60 3.02
CA LEU A 86 -9.61 -9.08 1.65
C LEU A 86 -9.63 -7.56 1.64
N GLU A 87 -10.42 -6.94 2.52
CA GLU A 87 -10.48 -5.48 2.65
C GLU A 87 -9.14 -4.91 3.10
N PHE A 88 -8.44 -5.59 4.01
CA PHE A 88 -7.08 -5.24 4.40
C PHE A 88 -6.12 -5.25 3.19
N MET A 89 -6.10 -6.34 2.42
CA MET A 89 -5.22 -6.48 1.25
C MET A 89 -5.51 -5.42 0.19
N VAL A 90 -6.80 -5.18 -0.10
CA VAL A 90 -7.26 -4.14 -1.02
C VAL A 90 -6.77 -2.77 -0.56
N SER A 91 -6.94 -2.44 0.72
CA SER A 91 -6.53 -1.17 1.29
C SER A 91 -5.01 -0.95 1.20
N VAL A 92 -4.20 -1.96 1.52
CA VAL A 92 -2.73 -1.87 1.40
C VAL A 92 -2.31 -1.57 -0.05
N LEU A 93 -2.84 -2.32 -1.03
CA LEU A 93 -2.51 -2.12 -2.44
C LEU A 93 -3.01 -0.76 -2.95
N LEU A 94 -4.19 -0.32 -2.49
CA LEU A 94 -4.78 0.96 -2.87
C LEU A 94 -3.98 2.15 -2.34
N TYR A 95 -3.57 2.13 -1.07
CA TYR A 95 -2.77 3.22 -0.49
C TYR A 95 -1.33 3.21 -0.99
N PHE A 96 -0.77 2.03 -1.30
CA PHE A 96 0.48 1.94 -2.04
C PHE A 96 0.35 2.59 -3.43
N LYS A 97 -0.75 2.33 -4.13
CA LYS A 97 -1.05 2.99 -5.41
C LYS A 97 -1.13 4.50 -5.30
N PHE A 98 -1.67 5.01 -4.19
CA PHE A 98 -1.75 6.44 -3.89
C PHE A 98 -0.46 7.02 -3.31
N ARG A 99 0.61 6.23 -3.18
CA ARG A 99 1.91 6.68 -2.67
C ARG A 99 1.82 7.27 -1.27
N THR A 100 0.97 6.66 -0.44
CA THR A 100 0.78 7.09 0.95
C THR A 100 1.53 6.15 1.89
N PRO A 101 2.33 6.66 2.83
CA PRO A 101 2.92 5.85 3.89
C PRO A 101 1.86 5.18 4.77
N LEU A 102 2.17 3.98 5.24
CA LEU A 102 1.22 3.10 5.94
C LEU A 102 1.77 2.63 7.28
N MET A 103 0.87 2.51 8.24
CA MET A 103 1.02 1.76 9.48
C MET A 103 -0.05 0.67 9.47
N VAL A 104 0.35 -0.58 9.64
CA VAL A 104 -0.57 -1.72 9.55
C VAL A 104 -0.59 -2.48 10.87
N TYR A 105 -1.79 -2.74 11.37
CA TYR A 105 -2.05 -3.71 12.41
C TYR A 105 -2.47 -5.02 11.74
N LEU A 106 -1.81 -6.13 12.10
CA LEU A 106 -2.06 -7.43 11.49
C LEU A 106 -2.86 -8.28 12.48
N SER A 107 -4.13 -8.50 12.19
CA SER A 107 -5.06 -9.22 13.07
C SER A 107 -5.14 -10.72 12.76
N SER A 108 -4.77 -11.15 11.56
CA SER A 108 -4.87 -12.54 11.11
C SER A 108 -3.56 -13.13 10.55
N ASP A 109 -3.49 -14.46 10.46
CA ASP A 109 -2.37 -15.17 9.83
C ASP A 109 -2.30 -14.89 8.32
N ILE A 110 -3.45 -14.76 7.66
CA ILE A 110 -3.55 -14.44 6.23
C ILE A 110 -2.98 -13.03 5.97
N GLN A 111 -3.30 -12.04 6.81
CA GLN A 111 -2.73 -10.70 6.73
C GLN A 111 -1.22 -10.71 6.94
N ASN A 112 -0.70 -11.53 7.86
CA ASN A 112 0.74 -11.70 8.03
C ASN A 112 1.40 -12.32 6.79
N GLN A 113 0.79 -13.35 6.19
CA GLN A 113 1.29 -13.97 4.96
C GLN A 113 1.31 -12.96 3.81
N PHE A 114 0.21 -12.24 3.60
CA PHE A 114 0.13 -11.18 2.60
C PHE A 114 1.18 -10.09 2.83
N TYR A 115 1.35 -9.62 4.06
CA TYR A 115 2.37 -8.62 4.39
C TYR A 115 3.77 -9.10 4.01
N ASN A 116 4.11 -10.36 4.34
CA ASN A 116 5.40 -10.94 3.99
C ASN A 116 5.60 -11.05 2.47
N VAL A 117 4.56 -11.46 1.72
CA VAL A 117 4.59 -11.50 0.26
C VAL A 117 4.80 -10.10 -0.32
N PHE A 118 4.07 -9.11 0.19
CA PHE A 118 4.20 -7.72 -0.26
C PHE A 118 5.62 -7.18 -0.03
N ILE A 119 6.19 -7.40 1.16
CA ILE A 119 7.56 -7.00 1.49
C ILE A 119 8.58 -7.73 0.61
N LYS A 120 8.39 -9.03 0.38
CA LYS A 120 9.24 -9.82 -0.52
C LYS A 120 9.25 -9.22 -1.93
N VAL A 121 8.08 -8.94 -2.50
CA VAL A 121 7.94 -8.35 -3.83
C VAL A 121 8.63 -6.99 -3.93
N LEU A 122 8.54 -6.14 -2.90
CA LEU A 122 9.26 -4.87 -2.87
C LEU A 122 10.78 -5.10 -2.89
N ASN A 123 11.28 -5.98 -2.03
CA ASN A 123 12.71 -6.27 -1.92
C ASN A 123 13.28 -6.89 -3.20
N ASP A 124 12.57 -7.85 -3.81
CA ASP A 124 12.97 -8.51 -5.05
C ASP A 124 13.10 -7.51 -6.22
N ASN A 125 12.32 -6.43 -6.17
CA ASN A 125 12.35 -5.35 -7.15
C ASN A 125 13.16 -4.13 -6.69
N LYS A 126 13.96 -4.25 -5.62
CA LYS A 126 14.80 -3.18 -5.06
C LYS A 126 14.03 -1.92 -4.62
N ALA A 127 12.73 -2.06 -4.36
CA ALA A 127 11.91 -1.01 -3.78
C ALA A 127 12.08 -0.99 -2.26
N SER A 128 12.26 0.21 -1.67
CA SER A 128 12.29 0.37 -0.22
C SER A 128 10.93 0.06 0.39
N ASN A 129 10.93 -0.65 1.53
CA ASN A 129 9.74 -0.93 2.32
C ASN A 129 9.59 0.00 3.54
N ASN A 130 10.46 1.00 3.70
CA ASN A 130 10.50 1.89 4.86
C ASN A 130 9.21 2.72 5.05
N PHE A 131 8.36 2.79 4.03
CA PHE A 131 7.09 3.53 4.08
C PHE A 131 5.95 2.76 4.74
N ILE A 132 6.07 1.44 4.91
CA ILE A 132 5.07 0.59 5.58
C ILE A 132 5.65 0.05 6.89
N VAL A 133 4.94 0.26 7.99
CA VAL A 133 5.38 -0.17 9.32
C VAL A 133 4.33 -1.08 9.94
N LYS A 134 4.76 -2.29 10.35
CA LYS A 134 3.93 -3.18 11.16
C LYS A 134 3.87 -2.67 12.59
N ILE A 135 2.68 -2.64 13.17
CA ILE A 135 2.45 -2.37 14.60
C ILE A 135 2.16 -3.71 15.28
N ASP A 136 2.99 -4.05 16.26
CA ASP A 136 2.79 -5.21 17.12
C ASP A 136 1.85 -4.83 18.28
N ALA A 137 0.94 -5.73 18.64
CA ALA A 137 0.04 -5.61 19.80
C ALA A 137 0.80 -5.70 21.13
#